data_AF-A0A924A471-F1
#
_entry.id   AF-A0A924A471-F1
#
_cell.length_a   1.000
_cell.length_b   1.000
_cell.length_c   1.000
_cell.angle_alpha   90.00
_cell.angle_beta   90.00
_cell.angle_gamma   90.00
#
_symmetry.space_group_name_H-M   'P 1'
#
loop_
_entity.id
_entity.type
_entity.pdbx_description
1 polymer ?
#
loop_
_entity_poly.entity_id
_entity_poly.type
_entity_poly.pdbx_seq_one_letter_code
_entity_poly.pdbx_strand_id
1 'polypeptide(L)'
;FRKDLIKPSVTILGENKGANEVRYLHGEIGKGQFTFYGGHDPEDYQHAIGDPPTDLSLHPNSAGYRLILNNVLFPAAKKKPQKT
;
A
#
# COMPACT_ATOMS: atom_id res chain seq x y z
N PHE A 1 11.82 0.18 -4.76
CA PHE A 1 11.99 0.99 -6.00
C PHE A 1 12.99 2.13 -5.76
N ARG A 2 13.91 2.39 -6.71
CA ARG A 2 14.93 3.45 -6.55
C ARG A 2 14.29 4.83 -6.45
N LYS A 3 14.56 5.55 -5.35
CA LYS A 3 13.92 6.84 -5.08
C LYS A 3 14.19 7.89 -6.16
N ASP A 4 15.41 7.91 -6.70
CA ASP A 4 15.86 8.89 -7.68
C ASP A 4 15.16 8.81 -9.05
N LEU A 5 14.47 7.70 -9.33
CA LEU A 5 13.74 7.49 -10.58
C LEU A 5 12.27 7.90 -10.48
N ILE A 6 11.81 8.35 -9.31
CA ILE A 6 10.41 8.69 -9.06
C ILE A 6 10.14 10.12 -9.53
N LYS A 7 9.07 10.28 -10.32
CA LYS A 7 8.61 11.59 -10.79
C LYS A 7 8.10 12.42 -9.61
N PRO A 8 8.31 13.75 -9.58
CA PRO A 8 7.82 14.62 -8.51
C PRO A 8 6.29 14.59 -8.30
N SER A 9 5.53 14.22 -9.33
CA SER A 9 4.06 14.10 -9.27
C SER A 9 3.57 12.84 -8.55
N VAL A 10 4.47 11.93 -8.18
CA VAL A 10 4.14 10.69 -7.48
C VAL A 10 4.25 10.92 -5.98
N THR A 11 3.22 10.51 -5.24
CA THR A 11 3.20 10.58 -3.78
C THR A 11 3.90 9.36 -3.20
N ILE A 12 4.96 9.58 -2.42
CA ILE A 12 5.65 8.52 -1.68
C ILE A 12 4.89 8.29 -0.37
N LEU A 13 4.40 7.08 -0.17
CA LEU A 13 3.65 6.68 1.01
C LEU A 13 4.53 5.95 2.04
N GLY A 14 5.65 5.37 1.61
CA GLY A 14 6.61 4.74 2.52
C GLY A 14 7.95 4.47 1.85
N GLU A 15 9.03 4.74 2.60
CA GLU A 15 10.41 4.61 2.14
C GLU A 15 11.31 3.98 3.21
N ASN A 16 12.29 3.21 2.76
CA ASN A 16 13.44 2.82 3.54
C ASN A 16 14.58 3.80 3.27
N LYS A 17 14.77 4.76 4.19
CA LYS A 17 15.79 5.81 4.08
C LYS A 17 17.21 5.25 4.05
N GLY A 18 17.48 4.20 4.83
CA GLY A 18 18.82 3.58 4.90
C GLY A 18 19.24 2.91 3.59
N ALA A 19 18.27 2.40 2.82
CA ALA A 19 18.50 1.77 1.53
C ALA A 19 18.20 2.69 0.32
N ASN A 20 17.86 3.95 0.54
CA ASN A 20 17.36 4.89 -0.48
C ASN A 20 16.28 4.28 -1.40
N GLU A 21 15.38 3.51 -0.80
CA GLU A 21 14.35 2.76 -1.51
C GLU A 21 12.95 3.23 -1.13
N VAL A 22 12.08 3.42 -2.12
CA VAL A 22 10.65 3.58 -1.91
C VAL A 22 9.97 2.21 -1.94
N ARG A 23 9.22 1.92 -0.86
CA ARG A 23 8.44 0.69 -0.68
C ARG A 23 7.00 0.89 -1.11
N TYR A 24 6.42 2.06 -0.86
CA TYR A 24 5.03 2.35 -1.17
C TYR A 24 4.92 3.70 -1.88
N LEU A 25 4.28 3.71 -3.05
CA LEU A 25 4.04 4.94 -3.81
C LEU A 25 2.69 4.89 -4.52
N HIS A 26 2.08 6.05 -4.67
CA HIS A 26 0.80 6.26 -5.32
C HIS A 26 0.91 7.40 -6.33
N GLY A 27 0.20 7.31 -7.44
CA GLY A 27 0.16 8.39 -8.41
C GLY A 27 -1.02 8.28 -9.36
N GLU A 28 -1.22 9.33 -10.14
CA GLU A 28 -2.30 9.45 -11.11
C GLU A 28 -1.73 9.52 -12.53
N ILE A 29 -2.42 8.88 -13.48
CA ILE A 29 -2.11 8.92 -14.91
C ILE A 29 -3.43 9.11 -15.66
N GLY A 30 -3.62 10.29 -16.26
CA GLY A 30 -4.84 10.64 -16.97
C GLY A 30 -6.05 10.66 -16.03
N LYS A 31 -7.04 9.79 -16.28
CA LYS A 31 -8.22 9.60 -15.42
C LYS A 31 -8.09 8.39 -14.48
N GLY A 32 -6.94 7.72 -14.50
CA GLY A 32 -6.66 6.54 -13.69
C GLY A 32 -5.66 6.84 -12.57
N GLN A 33 -5.66 5.98 -11.56
CA GLN A 33 -4.71 6.01 -10.47
C GLN A 33 -3.97 4.68 -10.39
N PHE A 34 -2.73 4.69 -9.92
CA PHE A 34 -1.92 3.50 -9.72
C PHE A 34 -1.26 3.55 -8.34
N THR A 35 -1.03 2.37 -7.76
CA THR A 35 -0.23 2.24 -6.54
C THR A 35 0.73 1.08 -6.69
N PHE A 36 1.96 1.27 -6.23
CA PHE A 36 2.96 0.22 -6.13
C PHE A 36 3.23 -0.13 -4.66
N TYR A 37 3.23 -1.43 -4.38
CA TYR A 37 3.56 -2.01 -3.08
C TYR A 37 4.78 -2.93 -3.21
N GLY A 38 5.86 -2.57 -2.51
CA GLY A 38 7.10 -3.34 -2.45
C GLY A 38 7.14 -4.24 -1.23
N GLY A 39 7.09 -5.56 -1.46
CA GLY A 39 7.06 -6.59 -0.43
C GLY A 39 5.86 -7.52 -0.59
N HIS A 40 5.82 -8.61 0.17
CA HIS A 40 4.71 -9.56 0.16
C HIS A 40 3.59 -9.09 1.10
N ASP A 41 3.88 -9.10 2.40
CA ASP A 41 2.97 -8.64 3.44
C ASP A 41 3.66 -7.52 4.26
N PRO A 42 2.94 -6.44 4.61
CA PRO A 42 3.52 -5.33 5.37
C PRO A 42 3.90 -5.71 6.81
N GLU A 43 3.24 -6.71 7.39
CA GLU A 43 3.49 -7.21 8.74
C GLU A 43 4.27 -8.53 8.72
N ASP A 44 4.31 -9.23 7.60
CA ASP A 44 5.06 -10.47 7.39
C ASP A 44 5.96 -10.42 6.14
N TYR A 45 7.21 -10.00 6.35
CA TYR A 45 8.16 -9.85 5.26
C TYR A 45 8.63 -11.17 4.63
N GLN A 46 8.54 -12.30 5.36
CA GLN A 46 9.09 -13.58 4.92
C GLN A 46 8.04 -14.52 4.32
N HIS A 47 6.76 -14.40 4.73
CA HIS A 47 5.60 -15.21 4.34
C HIS A 47 5.97 -16.44 3.49
N ALA A 48 6.34 -17.51 4.19
CA ALA A 48 6.90 -18.69 3.56
C ALA A 48 5.81 -19.46 2.81
N ILE A 49 6.24 -20.26 1.83
CA ILE A 49 5.33 -21.18 1.13
C ILE A 49 4.78 -22.18 2.16
N GLY A 50 3.48 -22.08 2.44
CA GLY A 50 2.79 -22.94 3.42
C GLY A 50 2.31 -22.22 4.68
N ASP A 51 2.66 -20.94 4.86
CA ASP A 51 2.10 -20.14 5.95
C ASP A 51 0.57 -19.97 5.77
N PRO A 52 -0.19 -19.90 6.88
CA PRO A 52 -1.61 -19.67 6.81
C PRO A 52 -1.92 -18.33 6.13
N PRO A 53 -3.08 -18.20 5.47
CA PRO A 53 -3.47 -16.94 4.87
C PRO A 53 -3.49 -15.84 5.93
N THR A 54 -3.02 -14.65 5.56
CA THR A 54 -3.04 -13.47 6.41
C THR A 54 -4.44 -13.22 6.97
N ASP A 55 -4.57 -13.22 8.30
CA ASP A 55 -5.80 -12.84 8.99
C ASP A 55 -5.72 -11.37 9.44
N LEU A 56 -6.42 -10.50 8.70
CA LEU A 56 -6.46 -9.06 8.98
C LEU A 56 -7.05 -8.72 10.35
N SER A 57 -7.84 -9.62 10.96
CA SER A 57 -8.38 -9.41 12.30
C SER A 57 -7.29 -9.36 13.38
N LEU A 58 -6.13 -9.97 13.11
CA LEU A 58 -4.96 -9.97 14.00
C LEU A 58 -4.18 -8.65 13.95
N HIS A 59 -4.44 -7.80 12.95
CA HIS A 59 -3.72 -6.54 12.72
C HIS A 59 -4.62 -5.30 12.70
N PRO A 60 -5.48 -5.09 13.72
CA PRO A 60 -6.48 -4.02 13.72
C PRO A 60 -5.86 -2.60 13.68
N ASN A 61 -4.61 -2.46 14.14
CA ASN A 61 -3.90 -1.20 14.22
C ASN A 61 -2.62 -1.15 13.35
N SER A 62 -2.41 -2.11 12.44
CA SER A 62 -1.23 -2.09 11.57
C SER A 62 -1.20 -0.82 10.72
N ALA A 63 -0.09 -0.09 10.82
CA ALA A 63 0.13 1.09 10.01
C ALA A 63 0.26 0.73 8.51
N GLY A 64 0.87 -0.42 8.20
CA GLY A 64 1.03 -0.92 6.84
C GLY A 64 -0.31 -1.26 6.18
N TYR A 65 -1.15 -2.07 6.83
CA TYR A 65 -2.48 -2.37 6.28
C TYR A 65 -3.39 -1.15 6.23
N ARG A 66 -3.36 -0.26 7.24
CA ARG A 66 -4.14 0.98 7.20
C ARG A 66 -3.76 1.85 6.01
N LEU A 67 -2.48 1.90 5.67
CA LEU A 67 -2.00 2.66 4.52
C LEU A 67 -2.53 2.07 3.21
N ILE A 68 -2.50 0.74 3.06
CA ILE A 68 -3.02 0.02 1.90
C ILE A 68 -4.55 0.17 1.77
N LEU A 69 -5.27 -0.14 2.83
CA LEU A 69 -6.73 -0.17 2.82
C LEU A 69 -7.30 1.23 2.58
N ASN A 70 -6.84 2.22 3.33
CA ASN A 70 -7.44 3.56 3.29
C ASN A 70 -7.05 4.39 2.07
N ASN A 71 -5.84 4.21 1.54
CA ASN A 71 -5.35 5.06 0.44
C ASN A 71 -5.44 4.39 -0.94
N VAL A 72 -5.77 3.10 -1.02
CA VAL A 72 -5.81 2.39 -2.32
C VAL A 72 -7.09 1.64 -2.56
N LEU A 73 -7.46 0.75 -1.65
CA LEU A 73 -8.61 -0.12 -1.89
C LEU A 73 -9.93 0.62 -1.66
N PHE A 74 -10.01 1.47 -0.63
CA PHE A 74 -11.23 2.22 -0.35
C PHE A 74 -11.49 3.43 -1.24
N PRO A 75 -10.49 4.19 -1.72
CA PRO A 75 -10.73 5.25 -2.71
C PRO A 75 -11.18 4.70 -4.07
N ALA A 76 -10.75 3.48 -4.42
CA ALA A 76 -11.20 2.78 -5.63
C ALA A 76 -12.55 2.05 -5.45
N ALA A 77 -12.95 1.75 -4.21
CA ALA A 77 -14.24 1.13 -3.92
C ALA A 77 -15.35 2.18 -3.91
N LYS A 78 -16.42 1.96 -4.68
CA LYS A 78 -17.63 2.79 -4.61
C LYS A 78 -18.17 2.78 -3.17
N LYS A 79 -18.27 3.95 -2.54
CA LYS A 79 -18.93 4.09 -1.24
C LYS A 79 -20.35 3.51 -1.34
N LYS A 80 -20.71 2.60 -0.42
CA LYS A 80 -22.09 2.14 -0.32
C LYS A 80 -22.98 3.34 0.00
N PRO A 81 -24.12 3.51 -0.70
CA PRO A 81 -25.07 4.56 -0.35
C PRO A 81 -25.55 4.33 1.08
N GLN A 82 -25.58 5.41 1.86
CA GLN A 82 -26.06 5.37 3.23
C GLN A 82 -27.56 5.00 3.19
N LYS A 83 -27.96 3.94 3.89
CA LYS A 83 -29.38 3.64 4.06
C LYS A 83 -29.95 4.67 5.05
N THR A 84 -30.83 5.53 4.56
CA THR A 84 -31.75 6.34 5.38
C THR A 84 -32.93 5.49 5.82
#